data_AF-A0A1J6WJX4-F1
#
_entry.id   AF-A0A1J6WJX4-F1
#
_cell.length_a   1.000
_cell.length_b   1.000
_cell.length_c   1.000
_cell.angle_alpha   90.00
_cell.angle_beta   90.00
_cell.angle_gamma   90.00
#
_symmetry.space_group_name_H-M   'P 1'
#
loop_
_entity.id
_entity.type
_entity.pdbx_description
1 polymer ?
#
loop_
_entity_poly.entity_id
_entity_poly.type
_entity_poly.pdbx_seq_one_letter_code
_entity_poly.pdbx_strand_id
1 'polypeptide(L)' 'MLKILRISLAMLGLVMALYGFFTDNFWLLPYMLFLMGVMLLVMGLEEFQKGRTEYGYISVAACIFLMIVLFTI' A
#
# COMPACT_ATOMS: atom_id res chain seq x y z
N MET A 1 15.61 5.52 9.21
CA MET A 1 14.26 5.57 9.78
C MET A 1 13.22 5.00 8.81
N LEU A 2 13.04 5.58 7.64
CA LEU A 2 12.09 5.15 6.60
C LEU A 2 12.28 3.73 6.03
N LYS A 3 13.52 3.22 5.92
CA LYS A 3 13.79 1.83 5.50
C LYS A 3 13.13 0.78 6.41
N ILE A 4 13.10 1.03 7.72
CA ILE A 4 12.46 0.12 8.68
C ILE A 4 10.95 0.14 8.48
N LEU A 5 10.38 1.32 8.25
CA LEU A 5 8.96 1.48 7.94
C LEU A 5 8.60 0.78 6.63
N ARG A 6 9.46 0.87 5.60
CA ARG A 6 9.26 0.15 4.34
C ARG A 6 9.30 -1.36 4.52
N ILE A 7 10.23 -1.87 5.33
CA ILE A 7 10.35 -3.31 5.60
C ILE A 7 9.14 -3.80 6.41
N SER A 8 8.69 -3.04 7.42
CA SER A 8 7.53 -3.44 8.22
C SER A 8 6.25 -3.42 7.39
N LEU A 9 6.08 -2.44 6.49
CA LEU A 9 4.95 -2.41 5.56
C LEU A 9 5.04 -3.52 4.52
N ALA A 10 6.20 -3.76 3.89
CA ALA A 10 6.35 -4.89 2.95
C ALA A 10 6.04 -6.24 3.62
N MET A 11 6.45 -6.42 4.87
CA MET A 11 6.15 -7.62 5.66
C MET A 11 4.66 -7.75 5.95
N LEU A 12 3.97 -6.66 6.35
CA LEU A 12 2.52 -6.64 6.52
C LEU A 12 1.78 -6.96 5.20
N GLY A 13 2.31 -6.49 4.07
CA GLY A 13 1.70 -6.70 2.75
C GLY A 13 1.80 -8.15 2.32
N LEU A 14 2.95 -8.78 2.60
CA LEU A 14 3.17 -10.21 2.38
C LEU A 14 2.24 -11.08 3.22
N VAL A 15 2.10 -10.77 4.51
CA VAL A 15 1.20 -11.51 5.41
C VAL A 15 -0.24 -11.39 4.96
N MET A 16 -0.69 -10.20 4.57
CA MET A 16 -2.02 -10.03 4.01
C MET A 16 -2.19 -10.78 2.70
N ALA A 17 -1.28 -10.65 1.74
CA ALA A 17 -1.34 -11.36 0.46
C ALA A 17 -1.46 -12.88 0.65
N LEU A 18 -0.67 -13.46 1.56
CA LEU A 18 -0.78 -14.87 1.92
C LEU A 18 -2.14 -15.21 2.54
N TYR A 19 -2.67 -14.34 3.39
CA TYR A 19 -4.00 -14.51 4.00
C TYR A 19 -5.11 -14.50 2.96
N GLY A 20 -5.13 -13.52 2.03
CA GLY A 20 -6.17 -13.45 1.01
C GLY A 20 -6.07 -14.58 -0.02
N PHE A 21 -4.85 -15.02 -0.35
CA PHE A 21 -4.64 -16.19 -1.20
C PHE A 21 -5.17 -17.48 -0.56
N PHE A 22 -5.02 -17.64 0.76
CA PHE A 22 -5.53 -18.82 1.47
C PHE A 22 -7.04 -18.77 1.75
N THR A 23 -7.61 -17.57 1.89
CA THR A 23 -8.97 -17.43 2.42
C THR A 23 -10.05 -17.46 1.33
N ASP A 24 -9.68 -17.33 0.05
CA ASP A 24 -10.55 -17.41 -1.15
C ASP A 24 -11.88 -16.63 -1.02
N ASN A 25 -11.90 -15.61 -0.15
CA ASN A 25 -13.08 -14.83 0.20
C ASN A 25 -12.81 -13.37 -0.15
N PHE A 26 -13.58 -12.88 -1.12
CA PHE A 26 -13.56 -11.49 -1.58
C PHE A 26 -13.99 -10.46 -0.52
N TRP A 27 -14.49 -10.88 0.63
CA TRP A 27 -14.79 -9.99 1.76
C TRP A 27 -13.54 -9.32 2.36
N LEU A 28 -12.36 -9.94 2.25
CA LEU A 28 -11.10 -9.32 2.71
C LEU A 28 -10.47 -8.39 1.67
N LEU A 29 -10.94 -8.40 0.43
CA LEU A 29 -10.40 -7.59 -0.66
C LEU A 29 -10.35 -6.09 -0.31
N PRO A 30 -11.42 -5.45 0.21
CA PRO A 30 -11.36 -4.03 0.61
C PRO A 30 -10.36 -3.77 1.74
N TYR A 31 -10.19 -4.70 2.68
CA TYR A 31 -9.18 -4.58 3.75
C TYR A 31 -7.74 -4.64 3.21
N MET A 32 -7.48 -5.50 2.21
CA MET A 32 -6.18 -5.57 1.53
C MET A 32 -5.88 -4.30 0.73
N LEU A 33 -6.88 -3.81 -0.02
CA LEU A 33 -6.81 -2.57 -0.79
C LEU A 33 -6.50 -1.37 0.12
N PHE A 34 -7.14 -1.29 1.28
CA PHE A 34 -6.87 -0.27 2.28
C PHE A 34 -5.43 -0.32 2.79
N LEU A 35 -4.92 -1.52 3.14
CA LEU A 35 -3.52 -1.64 3.59
C LEU A 35 -2.52 -1.29 2.48
N MET A 36 -2.78 -1.71 1.24
CA MET A 36 -1.94 -1.34 0.10
C MET A 36 -1.93 0.18 -0.13
N GLY A 37 -3.05 0.87 0.03
CA GLY A 37 -3.11 2.33 -0.03
C GLY A 37 -2.19 2.99 1.01
N VAL A 38 -2.27 2.53 2.26
CA VAL A 38 -1.38 3.01 3.34
C VAL A 38 0.09 2.72 3.01
N MET A 39 0.41 1.57 2.39
CA MET A 39 1.78 1.26 1.92
C MET A 39 2.30 2.22 0.90
N LEU A 40 1.47 2.58 -0.07
CA LEU A 40 1.84 3.51 -1.12
C LEU A 40 2.02 4.93 -0.56
N LEU A 41 1.22 5.35 0.41
CA LEU A 41 1.46 6.63 1.11
C LEU A 41 2.82 6.66 1.82
N VAL A 42 3.17 5.58 2.54
CA VAL A 42 4.46 5.48 3.22
C VAL A 42 5.62 5.43 2.23
N MET A 43 5.52 4.66 1.14
CA MET A 43 6.53 4.64 0.07
C MET A 43 6.67 6.01 -0.61
N GLY A 44 5.56 6.71 -0.83
CA GLY A 44 5.55 8.06 -1.38
C GLY A 44 6.31 9.04 -0.50
N LEU A 45 6.03 9.04 0.80
CA LEU A 45 6.80 9.81 1.78
C LEU A 45 8.27 9.40 1.81
N GLU A 46 8.57 8.11 1.62
CA GLU A 46 9.94 7.59 1.60
C GLU A 46 10.77 8.15 0.45
N GLU A 47 10.18 8.15 -0.75
CA GLU A 47 10.83 8.64 -1.96
C GLU A 47 10.89 10.17 -1.99
N PHE A 48 9.90 10.87 -1.41
CA PHE A 48 9.97 12.31 -1.17
C PHE A 48 11.15 12.69 -0.26
N GLN A 49 11.39 11.95 0.83
CA GLN A 49 12.54 12.19 1.70
C GLN A 49 13.89 11.84 1.04
N LYS A 50 13.91 10.93 0.05
CA LYS A 50 15.12 10.61 -0.73
C LYS A 50 15.40 11.60 -1.87
N GLY A 51 14.58 12.65 -2.02
CA GLY A 51 14.70 13.63 -3.10
C GLY A 51 14.24 13.11 -4.47
N ARG A 52 13.61 11.94 -4.51
CA ARG A 52 13.03 11.33 -5.72
C ARG A 52 11.54 11.66 -5.77
N THR A 53 11.27 12.92 -6.07
CA THR A 53 9.92 13.48 -6.14
C THR A 53 9.02 12.73 -7.13
N GLU A 54 9.58 12.21 -8.21
CA GLU A 54 8.86 11.49 -9.28
C GLU A 54 8.14 10.24 -8.76
N TYR A 55 8.85 9.40 -8.01
CA TYR A 55 8.29 8.20 -7.40
C TYR A 55 7.34 8.55 -6.25
N GLY A 56 7.62 9.65 -5.53
CA GLY A 56 6.71 10.19 -4.51
C GLY A 56 5.32 10.52 -5.07
N TYR A 57 5.26 11.23 -6.20
CA TYR A 57 4.00 11.56 -6.88
C TYR A 57 3.27 10.32 -7.40
N ILE A 58 3.98 9.36 -7.99
CA ILE A 58 3.39 8.10 -8.49
C ILE A 58 2.76 7.32 -7.33
N SER A 59 3.43 7.28 -6.18
CA SER A 59 2.93 6.58 -4.99
C SER A 59 1.67 7.22 -4.42
N VAL A 60 1.62 8.55 -4.37
CA VAL A 60 0.43 9.29 -3.92
C VAL A 60 -0.72 9.11 -4.91
N ALA A 61 -0.46 9.16 -6.21
CA ALA A 61 -1.46 8.88 -7.24
C ALA A 61 -2.01 7.45 -7.13
N ALA A 62 -1.15 6.46 -6.90
CA ALA A 62 -1.55 5.08 -6.68
C ALA A 62 -2.38 4.91 -5.40
N CYS A 63 -2.07 5.63 -4.32
CA CYS A 63 -2.90 5.61 -3.11
C CYS A 63 -4.30 6.18 -3.37
N ILE A 64 -4.41 7.30 -4.10
CA ILE A 64 -5.70 7.90 -4.48
C ILE A 64 -6.50 6.92 -5.34
N PHE A 65 -5.84 6.26 -6.30
CA PHE A 65 -6.47 5.25 -7.15
C PHE A 65 -7.03 4.08 -6.32
N LEU A 66 -6.27 3.56 -5.36
CA LEU A 66 -6.74 2.48 -4.49
C LEU A 66 -7.91 2.90 -3.59
N MET A 67 -7.94 4.16 -3.11
CA MET A 67 -9.10 4.68 -2.39
C MET A 67 -10.35 4.78 -3.26
N ILE A 68 -10.21 5.16 -4.53
CA ILE A 68 -11.33 5.20 -5.48
C ILE A 68 -11.86 3.79 -5.72
N VAL A 69 -10.97 2.82 -5.93
CA VAL A 69 -11.33 1.40 -6.11
C VAL A 69 -12.00 0.84 -4.85
N LEU A 70 -11.48 1.16 -3.65
CA LEU A 70 -12.09 0.79 -2.38
C LEU A 70 -13.53 1.31 -2.25
N PHE A 71 -13.78 2.56 -2.65
CA PHE A 71 -15.11 3.17 -2.58
C PHE A 71 -16.09 2.63 -3.63
N THR A 72 -15.57 1.98 -4.69
CA THR A 72 -16.36 1.46 -5.81
C THR A 72 -16.80 0.00 -5.58
N ILE A 73 -16.09 -0.74 -4.74
CA ILE A 73 -16.41 -2.13 -4.33
C ILE A 73 -17.44 -2.11 -3.20
#